data_AF-A0ABD0PPY6-F1
#
_entry.id   AF-A0ABD0PPY6-F1
#
_cell.length_a   1.000
_cell.length_b   1.000
_cell.length_c   1.000
_cell.angle_alpha   90.00
_cell.angle_beta   90.00
_cell.angle_gamma   90.00
#
_symmetry.space_group_name_H-M   'P 1'
#
loop_
_entity.id
_entity.type
_entity.pdbx_description
1 polymer ?
#
loop_
_entity_poly.entity_id
_entity_poly.type
_entity_poly.pdbx_seq_one_letter_code
_entity_poly.pdbx_strand_id
1 'polypeptide(L)' 'VCREFQRGNCTRGENDCRYAHPMEAAMVDGSENSVIVCMDYIKGRCTRDKCKYFHPPAHLQARIKAAQHQASQNAAAM' A
#
# COMPACT_ATOMS: atom_id res chain seq x y z
N VAL A 1 -2.91 7.23 0.76
CA VAL A 1 -4.19 6.58 1.17
C VAL A 1 -5.37 7.24 0.45
N CYS A 2 -6.47 6.52 0.22
CA CYS A 2 -7.67 7.09 -0.39
C CYS A 2 -8.32 8.10 0.57
N ARG A 3 -8.29 9.38 0.18
CA ARG A 3 -8.89 10.47 0.98
C ARG A 3 -10.41 10.38 1.07
N GLU A 4 -11.06 9.88 0.02
CA GLU A 4 -12.52 9.73 0.03
C GLU A 4 -12.94 8.58 0.95
N PHE A 5 -12.16 7.51 1.02
CA PHE A 5 -12.45 6.38 1.91
C PHE A 5 -12.34 6.80 3.37
N GLN A 6 -11.31 7.57 3.72
CA GLN A 6 -11.17 8.16 5.06
C GLN A 6 -12.35 9.07 5.44
N ARG A 7 -13.04 9.67 4.45
CA ARG A 7 -14.24 10.49 4.65
C ARG A 7 -15.54 9.69 4.59
N GLY A 8 -15.50 8.40 4.27
CA GLY A 8 -16.68 7.56 4.05
C GLY A 8 -17.36 7.75 2.70
N ASN A 9 -16.74 8.48 1.77
CA ASN A 9 -17.31 8.85 0.47
C ASN A 9 -16.84 7.95 -0.69
N CYS A 10 -15.84 7.09 -0.47
CA CYS A 10 -15.35 6.23 -1.53
C CYS A 10 -16.27 5.01 -1.71
N THR A 11 -16.99 4.98 -2.83
CA THR A 11 -17.83 3.84 -3.23
C THR A 11 -17.06 2.78 -4.03
N ARG A 12 -15.84 3.12 -4.49
CA ARG A 12 -14.95 2.16 -5.15
C ARG A 12 -14.38 1.25 -4.07
N GLY A 13 -14.71 -0.04 -4.11
CA GLY A 13 -14.19 -1.03 -3.16
C GLY A 13 -12.66 -1.06 -3.14
N GLU A 14 -12.06 -1.65 -2.11
CA GLU A 14 -10.59 -1.71 -1.97
C GLU A 14 -9.88 -2.36 -3.17
N ASN A 15 -10.57 -3.25 -3.88
CA ASN A 15 -10.08 -3.96 -5.06
C ASN A 15 -10.11 -3.11 -6.36
N ASP A 16 -11.01 -2.12 -6.43
CA ASP A 16 -11.20 -1.27 -7.61
C ASP A 16 -10.62 0.14 -7.41
N CYS A 17 -10.41 0.55 -6.16
CA CYS A 17 -9.85 1.85 -5.87
C CYS A 17 -8.35 1.88 -6.18
N ARG A 18 -7.92 2.96 -6.87
CA ARG A 18 -6.51 3.18 -7.22
C ARG A 18 -5.61 3.49 -6.02
N TYR A 19 -6.18 3.66 -4.84
CA TYR A 19 -5.52 4.09 -3.61
C TYR A 19 -5.78 3.09 -2.48
N ALA A 20 -4.85 2.99 -1.53
CA ALA A 20 -5.01 2.12 -0.37
C ALA A 20 -6.19 2.53 0.51
N HIS A 21 -7.01 1.54 0.89
CA HIS A 21 -8.10 1.64 1.87
C HIS A 21 -7.67 0.88 3.15
N PRO A 22 -6.87 1.49 4.03
CA PRO A 22 -6.48 0.85 5.28
C PRO A 22 -7.71 0.75 6.19
N MET A 23 -8.09 -0.47 6.59
CA MET A 23 -9.17 -0.70 7.56
C MET A 23 -8.85 -0.07 8.92
N GLU A 24 -7.57 -0.08 9.29
CA GLU A 24 -7.09 0.53 10.52
C GLU A 24 -6.56 1.94 10.22
N ALA A 25 -7.33 2.97 10.54
CA ALA A 25 -6.90 4.36 10.40
C ALA A 25 -5.60 4.67 11.17
N ALA A 26 -5.33 3.92 12.24
CA ALA A 26 -4.09 4.02 13.02
C ALA A 26 -2.82 3.63 12.23
N MET A 27 -2.95 2.94 11.10
CA MET A 27 -1.82 2.62 10.22
C MET A 27 -1.45 3.76 9.26
N VAL A 28 -2.26 4.83 9.21
CA VAL A 28 -2.06 5.98 8.35
C VAL A 28 -1.29 7.05 9.11
N ASP A 29 -0.16 7.46 8.56
CA ASP A 29 0.49 8.68 9.03
C ASP A 29 -0.34 9.90 8.57
N GLY A 30 -0.91 10.62 9.54
CA GLY A 30 -1.77 11.77 9.27
C GLY A 30 -1.03 12.98 8.68
N SER A 31 0.29 13.05 8.85
CA SER A 31 1.12 14.13 8.30
C SER A 31 1.33 13.95 6.79
N GLU A 32 1.61 12.72 6.36
CA GLU A 32 1.94 12.42 4.96
C GLU A 32 0.84 11.69 4.19
N ASN A 33 -0.28 11.34 4.84
CA ASN A 33 -1.36 10.52 4.27
C ASN A 33 -0.84 9.22 3.63
N SER A 34 0.18 8.63 4.26
CA SER A 34 0.93 7.46 3.81
C SER A 34 0.71 6.28 4.76
N VAL A 35 0.92 5.06 4.28
CA VAL A 35 0.84 3.82 5.09
C VAL A 35 2.12 3.02 4.87
N ILE A 36 2.57 2.35 5.92
CA ILE A 36 3.73 1.46 5.81
C ILE A 36 3.26 0.11 5.27
N VAL A 37 3.74 -0.24 4.08
CA VAL A 37 3.42 -1.50 3.41
C VAL A 37 4.37 -2.61 3.87
N CYS A 38 3.83 -3.81 4.12
CA CYS A 38 4.65 -4.98 4.42
C CYS A 38 5.43 -5.44 3.18
N MET A 39 6.75 -5.25 3.16
CA MET A 39 7.57 -5.71 2.02
C MET A 39 7.63 -7.23 1.89
N ASP A 40 7.57 -7.97 3.00
CA ASP A 40 7.52 -9.43 2.94
C ASP A 40 6.24 -9.89 2.25
N TYR A 41 5.12 -9.21 2.49
CA TYR A 41 3.85 -9.53 1.84
C TYR A 41 3.88 -9.20 0.35
N ILE A 42 4.44 -8.05 -0.04
CA ILE A 42 4.70 -7.73 -1.45
C ILE A 42 5.50 -8.85 -2.12
N LYS A 43 6.51 -9.39 -1.44
CA LYS A 43 7.36 -10.48 -1.95
C LYS A 43 6.73 -11.88 -1.81
N GLY A 44 5.50 -12.01 -1.29
CA GLY A 44 4.83 -13.29 -1.08
C GLY A 44 5.42 -14.15 0.04
N ARG A 45 6.18 -13.54 0.97
CA ARG A 45 6.88 -14.21 2.07
C ARG A 45 6.30 -13.93 3.45
N CYS A 46 5.34 -13.03 3.58
CA CYS A 46 4.71 -12.75 4.87
C CYS A 46 3.69 -13.86 5.21
N THR A 47 3.93 -14.55 6.32
CA THR A 47 3.04 -15.59 6.87
C THR A 47 2.47 -15.21 8.24
N ARG A 48 2.57 -13.93 8.63
CA ARG A 48 2.11 -13.45 9.94
C ARG A 48 0.59 -13.25 9.93
N ASP A 49 -0.12 -13.97 10.80
CA ASP A 49 -1.56 -13.78 11.03
C ASP A 49 -1.93 -12.34 11.42
N LYS A 50 -1.11 -11.71 12.28
CA LYS A 50 -1.26 -10.31 12.69
C LYS A 50 -0.04 -9.50 12.25
N CYS A 51 0.05 -9.21 10.96
CA CYS A 51 1.10 -8.33 10.46
C CYS A 51 0.85 -6.89 10.91
N LYS A 52 1.88 -6.23 11.46
CA LYS A 52 1.81 -4.82 11.89
C LYS A 52 1.79 -3.81 10.74
N TYR A 53 1.99 -4.27 9.50
CA TYR A 53 2.13 -3.45 8.31
C TYR A 53 1.00 -3.73 7.32
N PHE A 54 0.68 -2.76 6.46
CA PHE A 54 -0.43 -2.86 5.52
C PHE A 54 -0.17 -3.92 4.43
N HIS A 55 -1.17 -4.75 4.16
CA HIS A 55 -1.17 -5.79 3.12
C HIS A 55 -2.05 -5.34 1.94
N PRO A 56 -1.48 -4.70 0.90
CA PRO A 56 -2.27 -4.16 -0.19
C PRO A 56 -2.89 -5.27 -1.08
N PRO A 57 -4.05 -5.05 -1.69
CA PRO A 57 -4.63 -5.92 -2.71
C PRO A 57 -3.74 -6.04 -3.98
N ALA A 58 -3.98 -7.08 -4.78
CA ALA A 58 -3.09 -7.50 -5.87
C ALA A 58 -2.75 -6.40 -6.88
N HIS A 59 -3.72 -5.56 -7.26
CA HIS A 59 -3.49 -4.44 -8.18
C HIS A 59 -2.56 -3.37 -7.58
N LEU A 60 -2.69 -3.09 -6.28
CA LEU A 60 -1.78 -2.18 -5.58
C LEU A 60 -0.40 -2.80 -5.40
N GLN A 61 -0.30 -4.10 -5.12
CA GLN A 61 0.98 -4.81 -5.06
C GLN A 61 1.76 -4.69 -6.36
N ALA A 62 1.10 -4.91 -7.52
CA ALA A 62 1.74 -4.82 -8.82
C ALA A 62 2.35 -3.44 -9.06
N ARG A 63 1.63 -2.37 -8.69
CA ARG A 63 2.11 -0.99 -8.80
C ARG A 63 3.30 -0.71 -7.88
N ILE A 64 3.26 -1.21 -6.64
CA ILE A 64 4.37 -1.05 -5.68
C ILE A 64 5.62 -1.76 -6.19
N LYS A 65 5.48 -3.01 -6.68
CA LYS A 65 6.59 -3.77 -7.28
C LYS A 65 7.20 -3.03 -8.48
N ALA A 66 6.36 -2.48 -9.35
CA ALA A 66 6.81 -1.71 -10.51
C ALA A 66 7.59 -0.45 -10.09
N ALA A 67 7.08 0.31 -9.11
CA ALA A 67 7.75 1.49 -8.60
C ALA A 67 9.12 1.18 -7.94
N GLN A 68 9.22 0.05 -7.22
CA GLN A 68 10.49 -0.39 -6.63
C GLN A 68 11.53 -0.79 -7.68
N HIS A 69 11.10 -1.43 -8.75
CA HIS A 69 11.99 -1.79 -9.85
C HIS A 69 12.56 -0.54 -10.53
N GLN A 70 11.72 0.47 -10.78
CA GLN A 70 12.14 1.76 -11.34
C GLN A 70 13.11 2.52 -10.43
N ALA A 71 12.85 2.54 -9.12
CA ALA A 71 13.75 3.19 -8.15
C ALA A 71 15.13 2.53 -8.10
N SER A 72 15.18 1.20 -8.25
CA SER A 72 16.42 0.43 -8.23
C SER A 72 17.24 0.64 -9.51
N GLN A 73 16.58 0.83 -10.66
CA GLN A 73 17.23 1.14 -11.94
C GLN A 73 17.82 2.55 -11.98
N ASN A 74 17.17 3.54 -11.35
CA ASN A 74 17.71 4.90 -11.28
C ASN A 74 18.91 5.03 -10.33
N ALA A 75 18.98 4.21 -9.27
CA ALA A 75 20.11 4.20 -8.34
C ALA A 75 21.37 3.53 -8.91
N ALA A 76 21.24 2.67 -9.93
CA ALA A 76 22.34 1.99 -10.59
C ALA A 76 22.94 2.79 -11.77
N ALA A 77 22.36 3.94 -12.11
CA ALA A 77 22.76 4.79 -13.23
C ALA A 77 23.47 6.10 -12.80
N MET A 78 23.87 6.21 -11.53
CA MET A 78 24.71 7.27 -10.96
C MET A 78 26.04 6.70 -10.50
#